data_AF-A0A957BRD3-F1
#
_entry.id   AF-A0A957BRD3-F1
#
_cell.length_a   1.000
_cell.length_b   1.000
_cell.length_c   1.000
_cell.angle_alpha   90.00
_cell.angle_beta   90.00
_cell.angle_gamma   90.00
#
_symmetry.space_group_name_H-M   'P 1'
#
loop_
_entity.id
_entity.type
_entity.pdbx_description
1 polymer ?
#
loop_
_entity_poly.entity_id
_entity_poly.type
_entity_poly.pdbx_seq_one_letter_code
_entity_poly.pdbx_strand_id
1 'polypeptide(L)'
;LLQSETMDLRPLLRKPLFVPGTLTVDRLLERMQKTKTHIAIVIEEYGGVAGITTMEDILEELVGEVHDEFDEEENPIVVKGNVTIVDGLVSVHEIMERFGEPGTEPISTTIGGYVTERLSRIPVEGDTIRYGDYDVRVLKMDGKRVAKLEFSHDESTDEPEPEA
;
A
#
# COMPACT_ATOMS: atom_id res chain seq x y z
N LEU A 1 -21.51 -11.05 -39.39
CA LEU A 1 -21.01 -9.98 -40.27
C LEU A 1 -19.94 -9.19 -39.51
N LEU A 2 -18.76 -9.77 -39.30
CA LEU A 2 -17.57 -9.00 -38.94
C LEU A 2 -16.91 -8.66 -40.28
N GLN A 3 -17.36 -7.59 -40.91
CA GLN A 3 -16.65 -7.05 -42.05
C GLN A 3 -15.30 -6.54 -41.54
N SER A 4 -14.22 -7.12 -42.06
CA SER A 4 -12.86 -6.65 -41.85
C SER A 4 -12.68 -5.34 -42.61
N GLU A 5 -13.24 -4.25 -42.10
CA GLU A 5 -12.74 -2.93 -42.44
C GLU A 5 -11.40 -2.76 -41.71
N THR A 6 -10.33 -2.55 -42.47
CA THR A 6 -9.03 -2.20 -41.92
C THR A 6 -9.16 -0.84 -41.23
N MET A 7 -9.38 -0.85 -39.92
CA MET A 7 -9.48 0.38 -39.13
C MET A 7 -8.14 1.12 -39.19
N ASP A 8 -8.14 2.32 -39.77
CA ASP A 8 -6.97 3.19 -39.77
C ASP A 8 -6.78 3.78 -38.38
N LEU A 9 -5.69 3.40 -37.71
CA LEU A 9 -5.33 3.90 -36.38
C LEU A 9 -4.63 5.26 -36.41
N ARG A 10 -4.10 5.69 -37.57
CA ARG A 10 -3.33 6.94 -37.70
C ARG A 10 -4.09 8.18 -37.22
N PRO A 11 -5.41 8.33 -37.46
CA PRO A 11 -6.19 9.46 -36.95
C PRO A 11 -6.32 9.48 -35.41
N LEU A 12 -6.10 8.34 -34.75
CA LEU A 12 -6.18 8.21 -33.29
C LEU A 12 -4.85 8.49 -32.60
N LEU A 13 -3.74 8.54 -33.35
CA LEU A 13 -2.40 8.77 -32.80
C LEU A 13 -2.28 10.20 -32.28
N ARG A 14 -1.78 10.33 -31.05
CA ARG A 14 -1.45 11.60 -30.41
C ARG A 14 0.07 11.72 -30.30
N LYS A 15 0.59 12.93 -30.50
CA LYS A 15 2.03 13.18 -30.32
C LYS A 15 2.38 13.05 -28.83
N PRO A 16 3.33 12.18 -28.45
CA PRO A 16 3.71 12.03 -27.05
C PRO A 16 4.59 13.20 -26.57
N LEU A 17 4.51 13.48 -25.27
CA LEU A 17 5.43 14.37 -24.57
C LEU A 17 6.65 13.57 -24.10
N PHE A 18 7.84 13.94 -24.54
CA PHE A 18 9.10 13.34 -24.08
C PHE A 18 9.79 14.25 -23.06
N VAL A 19 10.31 13.66 -21.98
CA VAL A 19 11.00 14.36 -20.89
C VAL A 19 12.22 13.57 -20.40
N PRO A 20 13.33 14.23 -20.04
CA PRO A 20 14.49 13.53 -19.48
C PRO A 20 14.19 13.01 -18.07
N GLY A 21 14.76 11.87 -17.69
CA GLY A 21 14.62 11.30 -16.33
C GLY A 21 15.18 12.20 -15.21
N THR A 22 16.01 13.18 -15.56
CA THR A 22 16.56 14.19 -14.64
C THR A 22 15.65 15.41 -14.46
N LEU A 23 14.49 15.49 -15.14
CA LEU A 23 13.55 16.59 -14.98
C LEU A 23 12.86 16.52 -13.61
N THR A 24 12.84 17.64 -12.88
CA THR A 24 12.16 17.70 -11.59
C THR A 24 10.64 17.63 -11.75
N VAL A 25 9.97 17.10 -10.72
CA VAL A 25 8.52 16.85 -10.71
C VAL A 25 7.69 18.12 -10.91
N ASP A 26 8.07 19.24 -10.30
CA ASP A 26 7.43 20.56 -10.47
C ASP A 26 7.47 21.04 -11.94
N ARG A 27 8.61 20.84 -12.60
CA ARG A 27 8.80 21.21 -14.01
C ARG A 27 8.10 20.28 -14.96
N LEU A 28 8.03 19.00 -14.62
CA LEU A 28 7.25 18.02 -15.36
C LEU A 28 5.76 18.38 -15.32
N LEU A 29 5.20 18.68 -14.14
CA LEU A 29 3.81 19.11 -13.98
C LEU A 29 3.52 20.38 -14.79
N GLU A 30 4.36 21.40 -14.69
CA GLU A 30 4.22 22.66 -15.44
C GLU A 30 4.15 22.38 -16.97
N ARG A 31 4.99 21.46 -17.46
CA ARG A 31 5.05 21.10 -18.87
C ARG A 31 3.84 20.29 -19.33
N MET A 32 3.36 19.37 -18.50
CA MET A 32 2.17 18.57 -18.76
C MET A 32 0.90 19.44 -18.79
N GLN A 33 0.78 20.42 -17.89
CA GLN A 33 -0.29 21.42 -17.89
C GLN A 33 -0.26 22.31 -19.15
N LYS A 34 0.91 22.84 -19.50
CA LYS A 34 1.08 23.69 -20.71
C LYS A 34 0.75 22.95 -22.00
N THR A 35 1.12 21.68 -22.09
CA THR A 35 0.88 20.83 -23.28
C THR A 35 -0.46 20.12 -23.25
N LYS A 36 -1.26 20.27 -22.18
CA LYS A 36 -2.54 19.58 -21.96
C LYS A 36 -2.43 18.07 -22.19
N THR A 37 -1.34 17.47 -21.70
CA THR A 37 -1.03 16.05 -21.87
C THR A 37 -0.93 15.39 -20.50
N HIS A 38 -1.63 14.26 -20.33
CA HIS A 38 -1.69 13.51 -19.08
C HIS A 38 -0.64 12.39 -18.98
N ILE A 39 0.08 12.09 -20.07
CA ILE A 39 1.09 11.03 -20.12
C ILE A 39 2.38 11.59 -20.71
N ALA A 40 3.50 11.32 -20.06
CA ALA A 40 4.83 11.62 -20.56
C ALA A 40 5.68 10.35 -20.71
N ILE A 41 6.51 10.31 -21.74
CA ILE A 41 7.53 9.27 -21.96
C ILE A 41 8.85 9.79 -21.40
N VAL A 42 9.43 9.04 -20.47
CA VAL A 42 10.69 9.38 -19.82
C VAL A 42 11.85 8.78 -20.62
N ILE A 43 12.81 9.62 -20.98
CA ILE A 43 13.99 9.24 -21.75
C ILE A 43 15.26 9.32 -20.91
N GLU A 44 16.18 8.41 -21.20
CA GLU A 44 17.54 8.34 -20.65
C GLU A 44 18.52 9.13 -21.53
N GLU A 45 19.72 9.37 -21.03
CA GLU A 45 20.78 10.14 -21.68
C GLU A 45 21.23 9.52 -23.02
N TYR A 46 21.09 8.21 -23.16
CA TYR A 46 21.45 7.46 -24.36
C TYR A 46 20.29 7.34 -25.37
N GLY A 47 19.17 8.04 -25.13
CA GLY A 47 18.00 8.03 -26.01
C GLY A 47 17.10 6.79 -25.86
N GLY A 48 17.37 5.95 -24.86
CA GLY A 48 16.48 4.87 -24.44
C GLY A 48 15.24 5.41 -23.73
N VAL A 49 14.17 4.60 -23.72
CA VAL A 49 12.98 4.87 -22.91
C VAL A 49 13.21 4.26 -21.53
N ALA A 50 13.26 5.11 -20.51
CA ALA A 50 13.28 4.68 -19.12
C ALA A 50 11.91 4.14 -18.68
N GLY A 51 10.83 4.80 -19.15
CA GLY A 51 9.46 4.45 -18.79
C GLY A 51 8.44 5.50 -19.19
N ILE A 52 7.27 5.46 -18.54
CA ILE A 52 6.20 6.44 -18.68
C ILE A 52 5.79 6.94 -17.30
N THR A 53 5.19 8.12 -17.25
CA THR A 53 4.61 8.70 -16.04
C THR A 53 3.36 9.50 -16.41
N THR A 54 2.46 9.63 -15.46
CA THR A 54 1.17 10.30 -15.63
C THR A 54 1.08 11.55 -14.78
N MET A 55 0.11 12.42 -15.08
CA MET A 55 -0.13 13.62 -14.28
C MET A 55 -0.64 13.23 -12.89
N GLU A 56 -1.37 12.13 -12.82
CA GLU A 56 -1.91 11.51 -11.62
C GLU A 56 -0.78 11.07 -10.67
N ASP A 57 0.25 10.39 -11.17
CA ASP A 57 1.43 10.00 -10.36
C ASP A 57 2.12 11.24 -9.76
N ILE A 58 2.23 12.33 -10.52
CA ILE A 58 2.86 13.57 -10.07
C ILE A 58 2.01 14.27 -9.00
N LEU A 59 0.69 14.29 -9.19
CA LEU A 59 -0.22 14.88 -8.23
C LEU A 59 -0.23 14.07 -6.93
N GLU A 60 -0.16 12.74 -6.99
CA GLU A 60 -0.04 11.87 -5.83
C GLU A 60 1.24 12.18 -5.03
N GLU A 61 2.38 12.32 -5.69
CA GLU A 61 3.65 12.68 -5.02
C GLU A 61 3.65 14.09 -4.41
N LEU A 62 2.95 15.05 -5.03
CA LEU A 62 2.90 16.43 -4.54
C LEU A 62 1.85 16.65 -3.44
N VAL A 63 0.74 15.92 -3.50
CA VAL A 63 -0.37 16.07 -2.57
C VAL A 63 -0.23 15.11 -1.37
N GLY A 64 0.38 13.94 -1.57
CA GLY A 64 0.34 12.84 -0.60
C GLY A 64 -1.09 12.32 -0.40
N GLU A 65 -1.32 11.52 0.65
CA GLU A 65 -2.69 11.32 1.15
C GLU A 65 -3.21 12.68 1.63
N VAL A 66 -4.34 13.14 1.10
CA VAL A 66 -4.95 14.40 1.54
C VAL A 66 -5.40 14.23 2.99
N HIS A 67 -4.58 14.72 3.92
CA HIS A 67 -4.91 14.77 5.34
C HIS A 67 -5.82 15.97 5.60
N ASP A 68 -6.95 15.72 6.25
CA ASP A 68 -7.90 16.76 6.65
C ASP A 68 -7.30 17.58 7.81
N GLU A 69 -7.59 18.87 7.90
CA GLU A 69 -7.11 19.74 8.99
C GLU A 69 -7.70 19.34 10.36
N PHE A 70 -8.64 18.38 10.36
CA PHE A 70 -9.24 17.73 11.52
C PHE A 70 -8.67 16.33 11.83
N ASP A 71 -7.64 15.88 11.09
CA ASP A 71 -6.90 14.66 11.45
C ASP A 71 -6.00 14.96 12.67
N GLU A 72 -6.60 14.93 13.86
CA GLU A 72 -5.87 14.64 15.09
C GLU A 72 -5.00 13.40 14.83
N GLU A 73 -3.68 13.51 15.00
CA GLU A 73 -2.67 12.44 14.85
C GLU A 73 -3.33 11.05 14.82
N GLU A 74 -3.45 10.40 13.64
CA GLU A 74 -4.04 9.06 13.56
C GLU A 74 -3.29 8.20 14.59
N ASN A 75 -3.95 7.92 15.73
CA ASN A 75 -3.37 7.06 16.74
C ASN A 75 -3.03 5.76 16.03
N PRO A 76 -1.74 5.37 15.98
CA PRO A 76 -1.32 4.21 15.18
C PRO A 76 -1.91 2.90 15.74
N ILE A 77 -2.56 2.98 16.91
CA ILE A 77 -3.31 1.91 17.53
C ILE A 77 -4.67 2.46 17.99
N VAL A 78 -5.76 1.97 17.41
CA VAL A 78 -7.15 2.36 17.73
C VAL A 78 -7.92 1.16 18.26
N VAL A 79 -8.36 1.23 19.53
CA VAL A 79 -9.19 0.19 20.15
C VAL A 79 -10.67 0.43 19.85
N LYS A 80 -11.37 -0.57 19.31
CA LYS A 80 -12.80 -0.54 18.98
C LYS A 80 -13.51 -1.77 19.54
N GLY A 81 -14.00 -1.67 20.78
CA GLY A 81 -14.64 -2.81 21.45
C GLY A 81 -13.63 -3.95 21.67
N ASN A 82 -13.89 -5.12 21.07
CA ASN A 82 -13.04 -6.31 21.21
C ASN A 82 -11.94 -6.41 20.13
N VAL A 83 -11.89 -5.45 19.20
CA VAL A 83 -10.86 -5.42 18.16
C VAL A 83 -9.95 -4.22 18.33
N THR A 84 -8.68 -4.38 17.97
CA THR A 84 -7.72 -3.28 17.93
C THR A 84 -7.17 -3.13 16.51
N ILE A 85 -7.30 -1.94 15.95
CA ILE A 85 -6.79 -1.59 14.62
C ILE A 85 -5.39 -1.01 14.80
N VAL A 86 -4.42 -1.53 14.06
CA VAL A 86 -3.01 -1.20 14.22
C VAL A 86 -2.42 -0.81 12.87
N ASP A 87 -1.67 0.28 12.82
CA ASP A 87 -0.87 0.65 11.66
C ASP A 87 0.29 -0.35 11.47
N GLY A 88 0.52 -0.79 10.23
CA GLY A 88 1.54 -1.78 9.91
C GLY A 88 2.99 -1.33 10.19
N LEU A 89 3.22 -0.03 10.40
CA LEU A 89 4.52 0.55 10.76
C LEU A 89 4.80 0.54 12.26
N VAL A 90 3.81 0.24 13.11
CA VAL A 90 4.03 0.10 14.56
C VAL A 90 5.13 -0.92 14.82
N SER A 91 6.06 -0.56 15.70
CA SER A 91 7.20 -1.42 16.00
C SER A 91 6.74 -2.72 16.65
N VAL A 92 7.40 -3.85 16.34
CA VAL A 92 7.04 -5.13 16.97
C VAL A 92 7.23 -5.06 18.49
N HIS A 93 8.20 -4.26 18.96
CA HIS A 93 8.41 -4.04 20.39
C HIS A 93 7.20 -3.40 21.08
N GLU A 94 6.60 -2.36 20.49
CA GLU A 94 5.39 -1.74 21.02
C GLU A 94 4.18 -2.70 20.96
N ILE A 95 4.08 -3.53 19.92
CA ILE A 95 3.07 -4.60 19.87
C ILE A 95 3.30 -5.61 21.00
N MET A 96 4.54 -5.99 21.31
CA MET A 96 4.84 -6.90 22.41
C MET A 96 4.44 -6.31 23.76
N GLU A 97 4.70 -5.02 24.00
CA GLU A 97 4.29 -4.34 25.24
C GLU A 97 2.76 -4.35 25.42
N ARG A 98 2.00 -4.32 24.33
CA ARG A 98 0.54 -4.25 24.36
C ARG A 98 -0.17 -5.60 24.29
N PHE A 99 0.30 -6.50 23.43
CA PHE A 99 -0.36 -7.77 23.10
C PHE A 99 0.43 -9.00 23.59
N GLY A 100 1.61 -8.81 24.17
CA GLY A 100 2.48 -9.89 24.64
C GLY A 100 3.38 -10.46 23.53
N GLU A 101 4.13 -11.50 23.88
CA GLU A 101 5.11 -12.09 22.96
C GLU A 101 4.42 -12.88 21.82
N PRO A 102 4.90 -12.77 20.56
CA PRO A 102 4.35 -13.49 19.41
C PRO A 102 4.53 -15.02 19.44
N GLY A 103 5.29 -15.55 20.39
CA GLY A 103 5.71 -16.95 20.48
C GLY A 103 6.82 -17.35 19.50
N THR A 104 7.01 -16.59 18.41
CA THR A 104 8.18 -16.69 17.51
C THR A 104 8.93 -15.38 17.54
N GLU A 105 10.24 -15.43 17.79
CA GLU A 105 11.08 -14.23 17.83
C GLU A 105 11.07 -13.52 16.46
N PRO A 106 10.64 -12.25 16.38
CA PRO A 106 10.50 -11.53 15.14
C PRO A 106 11.88 -11.10 14.61
N ILE A 107 12.12 -11.33 13.31
CA ILE A 107 13.28 -10.75 12.62
C ILE A 107 12.95 -9.32 12.15
N SER A 108 11.67 -9.10 11.85
CA SER A 108 11.12 -7.83 11.39
C SER A 108 11.03 -6.77 12.49
N THR A 109 11.20 -5.50 12.12
CA THR A 109 11.12 -4.37 13.07
C THR A 109 9.71 -3.83 13.27
N THR A 110 8.81 -4.00 12.29
CA THR A 110 7.42 -3.56 12.35
C THR A 110 6.45 -4.73 12.29
N ILE A 111 5.23 -4.53 12.78
CA ILE A 111 4.20 -5.57 12.79
C ILE A 111 3.75 -6.00 11.39
N GLY A 112 3.69 -5.08 10.43
CA GLY A 112 3.44 -5.41 9.03
C GLY A 112 4.57 -6.26 8.41
N GLY A 113 5.82 -5.99 8.83
CA GLY A 113 6.98 -6.83 8.49
C GLY A 113 6.83 -8.22 9.07
N TYR A 114 6.48 -8.34 10.36
CA TYR A 114 6.26 -9.62 11.02
C TYR A 114 5.16 -10.45 10.33
N VAL A 115 4.05 -9.82 9.91
CA VAL A 115 3.00 -10.52 9.15
C VAL A 115 3.53 -11.07 7.83
N THR A 116 4.32 -10.28 7.10
CA THR A 116 4.96 -10.70 5.86
C THR A 116 5.93 -11.87 6.09
N GLU A 117 6.73 -11.80 7.15
CA GLU A 117 7.64 -12.85 7.60
C GLU A 117 6.89 -14.17 7.88
N ARG A 118 5.80 -14.11 8.66
CA ARG A 118 4.99 -15.27 9.02
C ARG A 118 4.29 -15.92 7.83
N LEU A 119 3.83 -15.12 6.86
CA LEU A 119 3.20 -15.64 5.64
C LEU A 119 4.22 -16.12 4.60
N SER A 120 5.49 -15.71 4.69
CA SER A 120 6.55 -16.03 3.72
C SER A 120 6.19 -15.66 2.27
N ARG A 121 5.34 -14.63 2.10
CA ARG A 121 4.95 -14.03 0.82
C ARG A 121 4.45 -12.61 1.05
N ILE A 122 4.28 -11.84 -0.03
CA ILE A 122 3.57 -10.55 0.05
C ILE A 122 2.13 -10.83 0.52
N PRO A 123 1.66 -10.20 1.62
CA PRO A 123 0.30 -10.38 2.11
C PRO A 123 -0.74 -9.79 1.15
N VAL A 124 -1.98 -10.23 1.28
CA VAL A 124 -3.15 -9.63 0.64
C VAL A 124 -4.20 -9.32 1.70
N GLU A 125 -5.11 -8.40 1.40
CA GLU A 125 -6.22 -8.07 2.29
C GLU A 125 -7.06 -9.31 2.59
N GLY A 126 -7.40 -9.49 3.87
CA GLY A 126 -8.10 -10.67 4.37
C GLY A 126 -7.18 -11.82 4.81
N ASP A 127 -5.87 -11.77 4.54
CA ASP A 127 -4.94 -12.74 5.13
C ASP A 127 -4.97 -12.68 6.66
N THR A 128 -4.82 -13.83 7.31
CA THR A 128 -4.80 -13.94 8.77
C THR A 128 -3.57 -14.72 9.23
N ILE A 129 -2.97 -14.27 10.33
CA ILE A 129 -1.94 -15.00 11.07
C ILE A 129 -2.32 -15.07 12.55
N ARG A 130 -1.67 -15.96 13.29
CA ARG A 130 -1.73 -15.98 14.75
C ARG A 130 -0.56 -15.21 15.35
N TYR A 131 -0.85 -14.40 16.36
CA TYR A 131 0.12 -13.67 17.18
C TYR A 131 -0.22 -13.93 18.66
N GLY A 132 0.49 -14.85 19.31
CA GLY A 132 0.12 -15.31 20.65
C GLY A 132 -1.34 -15.82 20.69
N ASP A 133 -2.16 -15.15 21.50
CA ASP A 133 -3.59 -15.43 21.69
C ASP A 133 -4.53 -14.62 20.78
N TYR A 134 -3.96 -13.88 19.82
CA TYR A 134 -4.70 -13.01 18.91
C TYR A 134 -4.69 -13.57 17.48
N ASP A 135 -5.84 -13.46 16.84
CA ASP A 135 -5.95 -13.50 15.39
C ASP A 135 -5.65 -12.11 14.84
N VAL A 136 -4.72 -12.07 13.89
CA VAL A 136 -4.27 -10.83 13.26
C VAL A 136 -4.63 -10.88 11.78
N ARG A 137 -5.53 -9.98 11.36
CA ARG A 137 -6.05 -9.90 10.00
C ARG A 137 -5.52 -8.67 9.26
N VAL A 138 -5.08 -8.85 8.02
CA VAL A 138 -4.70 -7.76 7.12
C VAL A 138 -5.98 -7.05 6.65
N LEU A 139 -6.16 -5.80 7.05
CA LEU A 139 -7.31 -4.99 6.64
C LEU A 139 -7.06 -4.18 5.38
N LYS A 140 -5.85 -3.61 5.24
CA LYS A 140 -5.48 -2.76 4.11
C LYS A 140 -4.04 -3.00 3.71
N MET A 141 -3.81 -3.08 2.41
CA MET A 141 -2.46 -3.02 1.81
C MET A 141 -2.18 -1.63 1.25
N ASP A 142 -0.92 -1.20 1.32
CA ASP A 142 -0.38 -0.06 0.60
C ASP A 142 0.75 -0.56 -0.31
N GLY A 143 0.45 -0.71 -1.60
CA GLY A 143 1.31 -1.38 -2.55
C GLY A 143 1.67 -2.81 -2.10
N LYS A 144 2.93 -3.02 -1.68
CA LYS A 144 3.44 -4.32 -1.18
C LYS A 144 3.53 -4.38 0.35
N ARG A 145 3.17 -3.31 1.05
CA ARG A 145 3.29 -3.17 2.50
C ARG A 145 1.94 -3.35 3.15
N VAL A 146 1.91 -4.00 4.30
CA VAL A 146 0.72 -4.03 5.16
C VAL A 146 0.51 -2.64 5.75
N ALA A 147 -0.64 -2.04 5.48
CA ALA A 147 -0.97 -0.69 5.95
C ALA A 147 -1.74 -0.72 7.26
N LYS A 148 -2.82 -1.51 7.36
CA LYS A 148 -3.62 -1.65 8.59
C LYS A 148 -3.90 -3.12 8.91
N LEU A 149 -3.83 -3.44 10.19
CA LEU A 149 -4.09 -4.75 10.77
C LEU A 149 -5.22 -4.66 11.80
N GLU A 150 -5.93 -5.76 11.98
CA GLU A 150 -6.89 -5.95 13.06
C GLU A 150 -6.41 -7.07 13.97
N PHE A 151 -6.33 -6.79 15.26
CA PHE A 151 -6.11 -7.78 16.31
C PHE A 151 -7.46 -8.08 16.98
N SER A 152 -7.81 -9.35 17.07
CA SER A 152 -8.98 -9.85 17.80
C SER A 152 -8.58 -11.06 18.65
N HIS A 153 -9.19 -11.22 19.82
CA HIS A 153 -9.02 -12.46 20.58
C HIS A 153 -9.66 -13.63 19.83
N ASP A 154 -8.99 -14.78 19.90
CA ASP A 154 -9.52 -16.04 19.41
C ASP A 154 -10.68 -16.51 20.32
N GLU A 155 -11.92 -16.42 19.83
CA GLU A 155 -13.10 -16.92 20.55
C GLU A 155 -13.12 -18.47 20.67
N SER A 156 -12.16 -19.20 20.07
CA SER A 156 -12.15 -20.67 20.08
C SER A 156 -11.45 -21.32 21.30
N THR A 157 -10.93 -20.54 22.26
CA THR A 157 -10.27 -21.07 23.48
C THR A 157 -11.19 -21.13 24.71
N ASP A 158 -12.46 -20.73 24.59
CA ASP A 158 -13.41 -20.64 25.72
C ASP A 158 -14.45 -21.79 25.76
N GLU A 159 -14.15 -22.96 25.20
CA GLU A 159 -14.91 -24.17 25.51
C GLU A 159 -14.39 -24.76 26.84
N PRO A 160 -15.18 -24.75 27.94
CA PRO A 160 -14.76 -25.40 29.17
C PRO A 160 -14.57 -26.90 28.92
N GLU A 161 -13.43 -27.45 29.34
CA GLU A 161 -13.22 -28.89 29.38
C GLU A 161 -14.43 -29.54 30.08
N PRO A 162 -15.06 -30.58 29.50
CA PRO A 162 -16.11 -31.29 30.19
C PRO A 162 -15.49 -31.92 31.44
N GLU A 163 -15.98 -31.50 32.62
CA GLU A 163 -15.63 -32.11 33.90
C GLU A 163 -15.82 -33.63 33.79
N ALA A 164 -14.73 -34.38 34.01
CA ALA A 164 -14.71 -35.85 34.04
C ALA A 164 -14.97 -36.39 35.44
#